data_AF-A0A150TE45-F1
#
_entry.id   AF-A0A150TE45-F1
#
_cell.length_a   1.000
_cell.length_b   1.000
_cell.length_c   1.000
_cell.angle_alpha   90.00
_cell.angle_beta   90.00
_cell.angle_gamma   90.00
#
_symmetry.space_group_name_H-M   'P 1'
#
loop_
_entity.id
_entity.type
_entity.pdbx_description
1 polymer ?
#
loop_
_entity_poly.entity_id
_entity_poly.type
_entity_poly.pdbx_seq_one_letter_code
_entity_poly.pdbx_strand_id
1 'polypeptide(L)'
;MISSMTAAALVIACDRNPGEDAVQARKEAQEEITRIQREADQKIAEARREAEEKITEARKEAREERADARKDVAEERRELQEALKSARQDTKEEYIEYARKRARLVELRAAELKAQPPTVPAADRGNVDQALREIEAKHREVIGALDELGKDTKQPWSSAKAEIDRKLSELEQRVDAAGGAANATKPAR
;
A
#
# COMPACT_ATOMS: atom_id res chain seq x y z
N MET A 1 -72.12 5.93 102.60
CA MET A 1 -71.88 5.00 101.47
C MET A 1 -72.19 5.80 100.21
N ILE A 2 -71.24 6.58 99.70
CA ILE A 2 -70.14 6.23 98.78
C ILE A 2 -70.67 5.94 97.36
N SER A 3 -70.11 6.73 96.43
CA SER A 3 -70.03 6.53 94.97
C SER A 3 -71.14 7.08 94.09
N SER A 4 -71.23 8.42 94.07
CA SER A 4 -71.19 9.16 92.81
C SER A 4 -69.72 9.27 92.36
N MET A 5 -69.49 9.49 91.06
CA MET A 5 -68.19 9.71 90.36
C MET A 5 -67.57 8.48 89.65
N THR A 6 -68.04 8.19 88.43
CA THR A 6 -67.18 7.70 87.33
C THR A 6 -67.87 7.93 85.98
N ALA A 7 -68.00 9.20 85.55
CA ALA A 7 -68.48 9.50 84.19
C ALA A 7 -67.85 10.76 83.56
N ALA A 8 -66.78 11.33 84.15
CA ALA A 8 -66.21 12.61 83.70
C ALA A 8 -64.74 12.54 83.26
N ALA A 9 -64.20 11.34 82.98
CA ALA A 9 -62.79 11.18 82.60
C ALA A 9 -62.59 10.58 81.19
N LEU A 10 -63.62 10.57 80.33
CA LEU A 10 -63.53 9.99 78.99
C LEU A 10 -63.79 10.98 77.83
N VAL A 11 -63.69 12.29 78.09
CA VAL A 11 -63.96 13.34 77.07
C VAL A 11 -62.72 14.14 76.67
N ILE A 12 -61.57 13.99 77.35
CA ILE A 12 -60.36 14.80 77.06
C ILE A 12 -59.46 14.16 75.97
N ALA A 13 -59.81 13.00 75.41
CA ALA A 13 -58.99 12.34 74.38
C ALA A 13 -59.47 12.54 72.92
N CYS A 14 -60.53 13.33 72.68
CA CYS A 14 -61.13 13.46 71.34
C CYS A 14 -61.07 14.87 70.74
N ASP A 15 -60.14 15.72 71.19
CA ASP A 15 -59.92 17.07 70.62
C ASP A 15 -58.74 17.13 69.63
N ARG A 16 -58.34 15.98 69.06
CA ARG A 16 -57.49 15.96 67.86
C ARG A 16 -58.39 15.97 66.64
N ASN A 17 -58.43 17.09 65.92
CA ASN A 17 -59.17 17.23 64.69
C ASN A 17 -58.48 16.40 63.59
N PRO A 18 -59.02 15.26 63.15
CA PRO A 18 -58.37 14.38 62.16
C PRO A 18 -58.14 15.08 60.81
N GLY A 19 -58.85 16.19 60.55
CA GLY A 19 -58.61 17.04 59.39
C GLY A 19 -57.29 17.80 59.42
N GLU A 20 -56.81 18.23 60.59
CA GLU A 20 -55.53 18.96 60.71
C GLU A 20 -54.32 18.03 60.55
N ASP A 21 -54.38 16.84 61.15
CA ASP A 21 -53.34 15.81 60.99
C ASP A 21 -53.23 15.35 59.53
N ALA A 22 -54.35 15.21 58.81
CA ALA A 22 -54.36 14.85 57.40
C ALA A 22 -53.80 15.95 56.48
N VAL A 23 -54.08 17.23 56.80
CA VAL A 23 -53.53 18.37 56.05
C VAL A 23 -52.02 18.48 56.27
N GLN A 24 -51.55 18.28 57.50
CA GLN A 24 -50.14 18.31 57.83
C GLN A 24 -49.37 17.17 57.14
N ALA A 25 -49.90 15.93 57.19
CA ALA A 25 -49.30 14.79 56.51
C ALA A 25 -49.24 14.98 54.97
N ARG A 26 -50.26 15.61 54.38
CA ARG A 26 -50.26 15.92 52.94
C ARG A 26 -49.20 16.95 52.58
N LYS A 27 -48.98 17.95 53.44
CA LYS A 27 -47.96 18.98 53.22
C LYS A 27 -46.55 18.39 53.30
N GLU A 28 -46.28 17.56 54.30
CA GLU A 28 -45.01 16.85 54.46
C GLU A 28 -44.72 15.92 53.27
N ALA A 29 -45.73 15.17 52.81
CA ALA A 29 -45.59 14.34 51.62
C ALA A 29 -45.28 15.16 50.36
N GLN A 30 -45.90 16.33 50.20
CA GLN A 30 -45.66 17.22 49.06
C GLN A 30 -44.25 17.81 49.09
N GLU A 31 -43.75 18.18 50.28
CA GLU A 31 -42.38 18.66 50.49
C GLU A 31 -41.36 17.55 50.19
N GLU A 32 -41.62 16.33 50.62
CA GLU A 32 -40.76 15.18 50.35
C GLU A 32 -40.73 14.80 48.86
N ILE A 33 -41.87 14.81 48.16
CA ILE A 33 -41.92 14.64 46.70
C ILE A 33 -41.08 15.71 46.00
N THR A 34 -41.21 16.96 46.43
CA THR A 34 -40.45 18.07 45.83
C THR A 34 -38.95 17.91 46.08
N ARG A 35 -38.55 17.43 47.27
CA ARG A 35 -37.15 17.12 47.60
C ARG A 35 -36.62 16.01 46.69
N ILE A 36 -37.35 14.91 46.56
CA ILE A 36 -36.98 13.76 45.71
C ILE A 36 -36.84 14.18 44.25
N GLN A 37 -37.76 15.00 43.73
CA GLN A 37 -37.68 15.52 42.36
C GLN A 37 -36.41 16.34 42.13
N ARG A 38 -36.08 17.26 43.05
CA ARG A 38 -34.84 18.06 42.94
C ARG A 38 -33.58 17.21 42.97
N GLU A 39 -33.52 16.21 43.86
CA GLU A 39 -32.40 15.28 43.92
C GLU A 39 -32.27 14.44 42.64
N ALA A 40 -33.40 13.99 42.08
CA ALA A 40 -33.41 13.26 40.82
C ALA A 40 -32.93 14.12 39.65
N ASP A 41 -33.41 15.37 39.56
CA ASP A 41 -32.98 16.32 38.53
C ASP A 41 -31.48 16.64 38.63
N GLN A 42 -30.95 16.79 39.84
CA GLN A 42 -29.52 16.97 40.07
C GLN A 42 -28.70 15.77 39.60
N LYS A 43 -29.10 14.55 39.97
CA LYS A 43 -28.42 13.32 39.54
C LYS A 43 -28.47 13.14 38.03
N ILE A 44 -29.58 13.48 37.39
CA ILE A 44 -29.70 13.44 35.93
C ILE A 44 -28.77 14.46 35.28
N ALA A 45 -28.69 15.69 35.82
CA ALA A 45 -27.82 16.72 35.30
C ALA A 45 -26.33 16.36 35.44
N GLU A 46 -25.95 15.77 36.57
CA GLU A 46 -24.58 15.30 36.83
C GLU A 46 -24.21 14.14 35.89
N ALA A 47 -25.07 13.13 35.77
CA ALA A 47 -24.86 12.02 34.84
C ALA A 47 -24.75 12.47 33.38
N ARG A 48 -25.52 13.49 32.98
CA ARG A 48 -25.41 14.08 31.63
C ARG A 48 -24.08 14.76 31.41
N ARG A 49 -23.59 15.55 32.38
CA ARG A 49 -22.27 16.21 32.30
C ARG A 49 -21.14 15.20 32.19
N GLU A 50 -21.14 14.19 33.04
CA GLU A 50 -20.12 13.11 32.98
C GLU A 50 -20.14 12.38 31.63
N ALA A 51 -21.34 12.12 31.09
CA ALA A 51 -21.48 11.49 29.79
C ALA A 51 -20.94 12.39 28.66
N GLU A 52 -21.23 13.69 28.69
CA GLU A 52 -20.72 14.66 27.72
C GLU A 52 -19.20 14.79 27.78
N GLU A 53 -18.62 14.79 28.98
CA GLU A 53 -17.16 14.81 29.18
C GLU A 53 -16.51 13.56 28.59
N LYS A 54 -17.02 12.36 28.93
CA LYS A 54 -16.52 11.08 28.38
C LYS A 54 -16.62 11.01 26.86
N ILE A 55 -17.74 11.49 26.29
CA ILE A 55 -17.92 11.55 24.83
C ILE A 55 -16.90 12.50 24.20
N THR A 56 -16.62 13.63 24.84
CA THR A 56 -15.67 14.62 24.33
C THR A 56 -14.24 14.09 24.36
N GLU A 57 -13.85 13.41 25.44
CA GLU A 57 -12.55 12.75 25.59
C GLU A 57 -12.36 11.64 24.56
N ALA A 58 -13.33 10.71 24.45
CA ALA A 58 -13.28 9.65 23.44
C ALA A 58 -13.19 10.17 22.01
N ARG A 59 -13.87 11.30 21.71
CA ARG A 59 -13.77 11.96 20.39
C ARG A 59 -12.39 12.58 20.15
N LYS A 60 -11.74 13.08 21.20
CA LYS A 60 -10.39 13.64 21.10
C LYS A 60 -9.38 12.52 20.84
N GLU A 61 -9.42 11.46 21.65
CA GLU A 61 -8.55 10.28 21.49
C GLU A 61 -8.69 9.66 20.08
N ALA A 62 -9.93 9.43 19.64
CA ALA A 62 -10.18 8.88 18.30
C ALA A 62 -9.67 9.79 17.16
N ARG A 63 -9.61 11.11 17.37
CA ARG A 63 -9.03 12.04 16.39
C ARG A 63 -7.51 11.96 16.38
N GLU A 64 -6.89 11.84 17.54
CA GLU A 64 -5.44 11.71 17.69
C GLU A 64 -4.96 10.39 17.08
N GLU A 65 -5.58 9.26 17.46
CA GLU A 65 -5.27 7.94 16.90
C GLU A 65 -5.44 7.91 15.37
N ARG A 66 -6.52 8.52 14.85
CA ARG A 66 -6.72 8.63 13.40
C ARG A 66 -5.66 9.50 12.72
N ALA A 67 -5.19 10.55 13.39
CA ALA A 67 -4.15 11.42 12.83
C ALA A 67 -2.81 10.68 12.77
N ASP A 68 -2.47 9.91 13.79
CA ASP A 68 -1.24 9.14 13.85
C ASP A 68 -1.27 7.98 12.85
N ALA A 69 -2.35 7.20 12.80
CA ALA A 69 -2.53 6.16 11.78
C ALA A 69 -2.42 6.71 10.33
N ARG A 70 -2.85 7.96 10.10
CA ARG A 70 -2.67 8.62 8.79
C ARG A 70 -1.23 8.97 8.48
N LYS A 71 -0.42 9.34 9.49
CA LYS A 71 1.00 9.61 9.31
C LYS A 71 1.73 8.30 8.99
N ASP A 72 1.47 7.26 9.76
CA ASP A 72 2.10 5.94 9.58
C ASP A 72 1.83 5.40 8.17
N VAL A 73 0.56 5.43 7.72
CA VAL A 73 0.20 5.01 6.36
C VAL A 73 0.87 5.88 5.28
N ALA A 74 1.05 7.17 5.54
CA ALA A 74 1.71 8.06 4.58
C ALA A 74 3.22 7.77 4.49
N GLU A 75 3.86 7.43 5.61
CA GLU A 75 5.26 7.03 5.70
C GLU A 75 5.48 5.68 5.02
N GLU A 76 4.71 4.65 5.38
CA GLU A 76 4.77 3.34 4.72
C GLU A 76 4.56 3.44 3.21
N ARG A 77 3.61 4.27 2.77
CA ARG A 77 3.36 4.50 1.34
C ARG A 77 4.57 5.13 0.66
N ARG A 78 5.27 6.04 1.32
CA ARG A 78 6.48 6.66 0.78
C ARG A 78 7.61 5.65 0.67
N GLU A 79 7.85 4.87 1.72
CA GLU A 79 8.86 3.81 1.73
C GLU A 79 8.59 2.78 0.62
N LEU A 80 7.34 2.33 0.48
CA LEU A 80 6.95 1.41 -0.60
C LEU A 80 7.16 2.01 -1.99
N GLN A 81 6.91 3.31 -2.17
CA GLN A 81 7.17 3.99 -3.45
C GLN A 81 8.66 4.06 -3.77
N GLU A 82 9.49 4.37 -2.77
CA GLU A 82 10.95 4.43 -2.92
C GLU A 82 11.52 3.03 -3.20
N ALA A 83 11.09 2.01 -2.45
CA ALA A 83 11.47 0.61 -2.67
C ALA A 83 11.05 0.11 -4.06
N LEU A 84 9.84 0.43 -4.51
CA LEU A 84 9.35 0.04 -5.82
C LEU A 84 10.10 0.75 -6.96
N LYS A 85 10.51 2.00 -6.75
CA LYS A 85 11.38 2.72 -7.69
C LYS A 85 12.76 2.07 -7.76
N SER A 86 13.36 1.74 -6.63
CA SER A 86 14.66 1.02 -6.56
C SER A 86 14.57 -0.32 -7.28
N ALA A 87 13.61 -1.17 -6.93
CA ALA A 87 13.44 -2.48 -7.54
C ALA A 87 13.25 -2.41 -9.07
N ARG A 88 12.56 -1.37 -9.57
CA ARG A 88 12.43 -1.12 -11.01
C ARG A 88 13.74 -0.70 -11.66
N GLN A 89 14.59 0.06 -10.97
CA GLN A 89 15.92 0.44 -11.46
C GLN A 89 16.85 -0.77 -11.46
N ASP A 90 16.86 -1.56 -10.39
CA ASP A 90 17.69 -2.76 -10.26
C ASP A 90 17.38 -3.76 -11.38
N THR A 91 16.09 -4.09 -11.59
CA THR A 91 15.66 -4.99 -12.67
C THR A 91 16.00 -4.45 -14.07
N LYS A 92 16.01 -3.13 -14.24
CA LYS A 92 16.42 -2.48 -15.49
C LYS A 92 17.92 -2.62 -15.72
N GLU A 93 18.73 -2.39 -14.69
CA GLU A 93 20.18 -2.53 -14.74
C GLU A 93 20.61 -3.98 -15.00
N GLU A 94 20.02 -4.95 -14.28
CA GLU A 94 20.26 -6.38 -14.50
C GLU A 94 19.94 -6.80 -15.93
N TYR A 95 18.83 -6.32 -16.49
CA TYR A 95 18.48 -6.61 -17.88
C TYR A 95 19.48 -6.00 -18.87
N ILE A 96 19.90 -4.75 -18.67
CA ILE A 96 20.90 -4.10 -19.53
C ILE A 96 22.21 -4.88 -19.48
N GLU A 97 22.65 -5.29 -18.29
CA GLU A 97 23.87 -6.08 -18.13
C GLU A 97 23.75 -7.44 -18.84
N TYR A 98 22.63 -8.14 -18.65
CA TYR A 98 22.34 -9.40 -19.34
C TYR A 98 22.38 -9.25 -20.87
N ALA A 99 21.68 -8.24 -21.41
CA ALA A 99 21.63 -7.99 -22.84
C ALA A 99 23.01 -7.61 -23.42
N ARG A 100 23.83 -6.85 -22.68
CA ARG A 100 25.23 -6.57 -23.04
C ARG A 100 26.07 -7.84 -23.08
N LYS A 101 25.98 -8.70 -22.06
CA LYS A 101 26.68 -10.00 -22.03
C LYS A 101 26.28 -10.85 -23.25
N ARG A 102 24.99 -10.92 -23.56
CA ARG A 102 24.47 -11.65 -24.72
C ARG A 102 25.00 -11.08 -26.03
N ALA A 103 24.94 -9.75 -26.23
CA ALA A 103 25.49 -9.10 -27.42
C ALA A 103 27.00 -9.38 -27.61
N ARG A 104 27.76 -9.41 -26.51
CA ARG A 104 29.20 -9.72 -26.52
C ARG A 104 29.49 -11.18 -26.90
N LEU A 105 28.68 -12.13 -26.43
CA LEU A 105 28.82 -13.53 -26.86
C LEU A 105 28.62 -13.68 -28.37
N VAL A 106 27.66 -12.95 -28.92
CA VAL A 106 27.40 -12.95 -30.37
C VAL A 106 28.55 -12.32 -31.16
N GLU A 107 29.14 -11.25 -30.63
CA GLU A 107 30.36 -10.63 -31.20
C GLU A 107 31.56 -11.60 -31.18
N LEU A 108 31.79 -12.30 -30.06
CA LEU A 108 32.85 -13.31 -29.95
C LEU A 108 32.68 -14.40 -30.99
N ARG A 109 31.46 -14.90 -31.18
CA ARG A 109 31.15 -15.90 -32.22
C ARG A 109 31.40 -15.37 -33.63
N ALA A 110 31.08 -14.10 -33.90
CA ALA A 110 31.40 -13.47 -35.18
C ALA A 110 32.91 -13.31 -35.39
N ALA A 111 33.66 -12.97 -34.35
CA ALA A 111 35.12 -12.90 -34.38
C ALA A 111 35.76 -14.28 -34.62
N GLU A 112 35.21 -15.34 -34.00
CA GLU A 112 35.61 -16.73 -34.26
C GLU A 112 35.38 -17.11 -35.72
N LEU A 113 34.22 -16.77 -36.31
CA LEU A 113 33.96 -17.00 -37.73
C LEU A 113 34.97 -16.28 -38.63
N LYS A 114 35.37 -15.07 -38.26
CA LYS A 114 36.38 -14.27 -38.99
C LYS A 114 37.80 -14.86 -38.86
N ALA A 115 38.12 -15.45 -37.72
CA ALA A 115 39.44 -16.01 -37.43
C ALA A 115 39.63 -17.43 -37.99
N GLN A 116 38.55 -18.11 -38.39
CA GLN A 116 38.65 -19.44 -39.01
C GLN A 116 39.45 -19.37 -40.31
N PRO A 117 40.35 -20.34 -40.56
CA PRO A 117 41.08 -20.41 -41.82
C PRO A 117 40.07 -20.48 -42.98
N PRO A 118 40.35 -19.87 -44.13
CA PRO A 118 39.36 -19.76 -45.20
C PRO A 118 39.08 -21.13 -45.81
N THR A 119 38.09 -21.83 -45.25
CA THR A 119 37.45 -23.02 -45.82
C THR A 119 36.47 -22.65 -46.92
N VAL A 120 36.10 -21.37 -46.98
CA VAL A 120 35.15 -20.79 -47.91
C VAL A 120 35.85 -20.50 -49.26
N PRO A 121 35.27 -20.96 -50.39
CA PRO A 121 35.78 -20.66 -51.73
C PRO A 121 35.96 -19.16 -51.93
N ALA A 122 36.98 -18.75 -52.69
CA ALA A 122 37.28 -17.34 -52.93
C ALA A 122 36.08 -16.55 -53.50
N ALA A 123 35.20 -17.22 -54.25
CA ALA A 123 33.98 -16.64 -54.80
C ALA A 123 32.94 -16.22 -53.73
N ASP A 124 32.92 -16.91 -52.59
CA ASP A 124 31.91 -16.69 -51.53
C ASP A 124 32.44 -15.82 -50.37
N ARG A 125 33.74 -15.50 -50.36
CA ARG A 125 34.36 -14.67 -49.30
C ARG A 125 33.75 -13.26 -49.22
N GLY A 126 33.39 -12.67 -50.36
CA GLY A 126 32.73 -11.36 -50.39
C GLY A 126 31.38 -11.35 -49.66
N ASN A 127 30.63 -12.45 -49.74
CA ASN A 127 29.34 -12.60 -49.06
C ASN A 127 29.53 -12.76 -47.54
N VAL A 128 30.56 -13.50 -47.11
CA VAL A 128 30.90 -13.65 -45.68
C VAL A 128 31.41 -12.34 -45.09
N ASP A 129 32.27 -11.61 -45.80
CA ASP A 129 32.76 -10.30 -45.35
C ASP A 129 31.64 -9.27 -45.26
N GLN A 130 30.68 -9.30 -46.18
CA GLN A 130 29.48 -8.46 -46.11
C GLN A 130 28.63 -8.84 -44.89
N ALA A 131 28.37 -10.13 -44.67
CA ALA A 131 27.62 -10.60 -43.52
C ALA A 131 28.27 -10.20 -42.18
N LEU A 132 29.60 -10.27 -42.08
CA LEU A 132 30.34 -9.83 -40.88
C LEU A 132 30.20 -8.31 -40.64
N ARG A 133 30.28 -7.46 -41.68
CA ARG A 133 30.04 -6.02 -41.53
C ARG A 133 28.62 -5.71 -41.08
N GLU A 134 27.66 -6.46 -41.58
CA GLU A 134 26.25 -6.34 -41.20
C GLU A 134 26.02 -6.77 -39.73
N ILE A 135 26.70 -7.81 -39.26
CA ILE A 135 26.70 -8.23 -37.85
C ILE A 135 27.31 -7.12 -36.97
N GLU A 136 28.45 -6.55 -37.35
CA GLU A 136 29.10 -5.44 -36.62
C GLU A 136 28.21 -4.19 -36.57
N ALA A 137 27.48 -3.88 -37.65
CA ALA A 137 26.52 -2.78 -37.69
C ALA A 137 25.34 -3.04 -36.72
N LYS A 138 24.76 -4.24 -36.75
CA LYS A 138 23.65 -4.61 -35.85
C LYS A 138 24.05 -4.69 -34.39
N HIS A 139 25.26 -5.15 -34.09
CA HIS A 139 25.79 -5.13 -32.73
C HIS A 139 25.83 -3.68 -32.20
N ARG A 140 26.32 -2.72 -32.99
CA ARG A 140 26.32 -1.30 -32.62
C ARG A 140 24.91 -0.74 -32.39
N GLU A 141 23.92 -1.14 -33.19
CA GLU A 141 22.52 -0.76 -32.97
C GLU A 141 21.98 -1.29 -31.64
N VAL A 142 22.33 -2.53 -31.26
CA VAL A 142 21.93 -3.14 -29.98
C VAL A 142 22.57 -2.40 -28.80
N ILE A 143 23.87 -2.12 -28.86
CA ILE A 143 24.57 -1.38 -27.81
C ILE A 143 24.01 0.05 -27.68
N GLY A 144 23.77 0.74 -28.80
CA GLY A 144 23.15 2.06 -28.77
C GLY A 144 21.75 2.04 -28.15
N ALA A 145 20.93 1.02 -28.46
CA ALA A 145 19.60 0.86 -27.85
C ALA A 145 19.70 0.56 -26.34
N LEU A 146 20.71 -0.19 -25.90
CA LEU A 146 20.97 -0.45 -24.48
C LEU A 146 21.44 0.80 -23.72
N ASP A 147 22.24 1.65 -24.35
CA ASP A 147 22.70 2.90 -23.75
C ASP A 147 21.57 3.93 -23.66
N GLU A 148 20.72 4.02 -24.68
CA GLU A 148 19.48 4.80 -24.61
C GLU A 148 18.54 4.24 -23.56
N LEU A 149 18.44 2.92 -23.44
CA LEU A 149 17.64 2.30 -22.40
C LEU A 149 18.18 2.66 -21.01
N GLY A 150 19.49 2.70 -20.80
CA GLY A 150 20.11 3.13 -19.53
C GLY A 150 19.77 4.57 -19.14
N LYS A 151 19.45 5.43 -20.11
CA LYS A 151 18.96 6.78 -19.85
C LYS A 151 17.51 6.73 -19.34
N ASP A 152 17.12 7.74 -18.57
CA ASP A 152 15.75 7.87 -18.06
C ASP A 152 14.84 8.39 -19.19
N THR A 153 14.58 7.53 -20.17
CA THR A 153 13.82 7.86 -21.38
C THR A 153 12.33 7.88 -21.09
N LYS A 154 11.58 8.68 -21.88
CA LYS A 154 10.11 8.74 -21.79
C LYS A 154 9.42 7.48 -22.33
N GLN A 155 10.17 6.57 -22.93
CA GLN A 155 9.61 5.36 -23.54
C GLN A 155 9.22 4.34 -22.45
N PRO A 156 8.06 3.67 -22.56
CA PRO A 156 7.71 2.60 -21.64
C PRO A 156 8.77 1.49 -21.66
N TRP A 157 9.21 1.07 -20.46
CA TRP A 157 10.21 0.01 -20.27
C TRP A 157 9.92 -1.25 -21.10
N SER A 158 8.66 -1.70 -21.11
CA SER A 158 8.24 -2.89 -21.85
C SER A 158 8.45 -2.77 -23.36
N SER A 159 8.23 -1.59 -23.94
CA SER A 159 8.42 -1.34 -25.36
C SER A 159 9.90 -1.33 -25.71
N ALA A 160 10.73 -0.65 -24.93
CA ALA A 160 12.17 -0.60 -25.16
C ALA A 160 12.83 -1.98 -25.01
N LYS A 161 12.40 -2.75 -24.00
CA LYS A 161 12.82 -4.14 -23.80
C LYS A 161 12.52 -5.00 -25.05
N ALA A 162 11.28 -4.97 -25.52
CA ALA A 162 10.85 -5.76 -26.67
C ALA A 162 11.64 -5.40 -27.95
N GLU A 163 11.98 -4.13 -28.14
CA GLU A 163 12.82 -3.70 -29.26
C GLU A 163 14.23 -4.28 -29.18
N ILE A 164 14.86 -4.26 -28.00
CA ILE A 164 16.19 -4.84 -27.79
C ILE A 164 16.17 -6.35 -27.98
N ASP A 165 15.16 -7.05 -27.43
CA ASP A 165 14.99 -8.50 -27.61
C ASP A 165 14.88 -8.86 -29.11
N ARG A 166 14.13 -8.06 -29.88
CA ARG A 166 14.02 -8.22 -31.32
C ARG A 166 15.36 -8.03 -32.01
N LYS A 167 16.09 -6.94 -31.71
CA LYS A 167 17.40 -6.65 -32.32
C LYS A 167 18.46 -7.71 -31.98
N LEU A 168 18.45 -8.22 -30.74
CA LEU A 168 19.31 -9.33 -30.32
C LEU A 168 19.00 -10.61 -31.11
N SER A 169 17.72 -10.91 -31.29
CA SER A 169 17.30 -12.09 -32.06
C SER A 169 17.69 -11.97 -33.55
N GLU A 170 17.53 -10.79 -34.15
CA GLU A 170 17.98 -10.52 -35.52
C GLU A 170 19.51 -10.64 -35.66
N LEU A 171 20.28 -10.20 -34.65
CA LEU A 171 21.73 -10.32 -34.61
C LEU A 171 22.18 -11.79 -34.55
N GLU A 172 21.56 -12.59 -33.68
CA GLU A 172 21.84 -14.02 -33.56
C GLU A 172 21.55 -14.77 -34.87
N GLN A 173 20.39 -14.51 -35.48
CA GLN A 173 20.03 -15.11 -36.77
C GLN A 173 21.05 -14.80 -37.87
N ARG A 174 21.60 -13.57 -37.89
CA ARG A 174 22.63 -13.18 -38.86
C ARG A 174 23.95 -13.90 -38.63
N VAL A 175 24.36 -14.07 -37.37
CA VAL A 175 25.56 -14.85 -37.02
C VAL A 175 25.38 -16.33 -37.38
N ASP A 176 24.21 -16.90 -37.12
CA ASP A 176 23.90 -18.28 -37.50
C ASP A 176 23.88 -18.46 -39.02
N ALA A 177 23.31 -17.52 -39.78
CA ALA A 177 23.31 -17.54 -41.24
C ALA A 177 24.74 -17.44 -41.80
N ALA A 178 25.59 -16.57 -41.24
CA ALA A 178 26.99 -16.45 -41.62
C ALA A 178 27.78 -17.74 -41.32
N GLY A 179 27.55 -18.36 -40.14
CA GLY A 179 28.15 -19.63 -39.77
C GLY A 179 27.66 -20.81 -40.62
N GLY A 180 26.39 -20.80 -41.02
CA GLY A 180 25.81 -21.77 -41.95
C GLY A 180 26.44 -21.67 -43.35
N ALA A 181 26.58 -20.44 -43.87
CA ALA A 181 27.25 -20.19 -45.16
C ALA A 181 28.73 -20.62 -45.15
N ALA A 182 29.43 -20.41 -44.03
CA ALA A 182 30.82 -20.84 -43.86
C ALA A 182 30.99 -22.38 -43.81
N ASN A 183 29.96 -23.11 -43.36
CA ASN A 183 29.99 -24.58 -43.21
C ASN A 183 29.36 -25.36 -44.37
N ALA A 184 28.41 -24.77 -45.10
CA ALA A 184 27.71 -25.43 -46.22
C ALA A 184 28.60 -25.68 -47.45
N THR A 185 29.80 -25.11 -47.50
CA THR A 185 30.79 -25.29 -48.57
C THR A 185 31.76 -26.46 -48.34
N LYS A 186 31.58 -27.23 -47.26
CA LYS A 186 32.32 -28.49 -47.03
C LYS A 186 31.73 -29.60 -47.92
N PRO A 187 32.43 -30.09 -48.97
CA PRO A 187 31.92 -31.22 -49.74
C PRO A 187 31.84 -32.46 -48.84
N ALA A 188 30.72 -33.18 -48.91
CA ALA A 188 30.58 -34.49 -48.28
C ALA A 188 31.68 -35.41 -48.82
N ARG A 189 32.56 -35.87 -47.94
CA ARG A 189 33.53 -36.93 -48.24
C ARG A 189 32.83 -38.27 -48.25
#